data_AF-A0A832R221-F1
#
_entry.id   AF-A0A832R221-F1
#
_cell.length_a   1.000
_cell.length_b   1.000
_cell.length_c   1.000
_cell.angle_alpha   90.00
_cell.angle_beta   90.00
_cell.angle_gamma   90.00
#
_symmetry.space_group_name_H-M   'P 1'
#
loop_
_entity.id
_entity.type
_entity.pdbx_description
1 polymer ?
#
loop_
_entity_poly.entity_id
_entity_poly.type
_entity_poly.pdbx_seq_one_letter_code
_entity_poly.pdbx_strand_id
1 'polypeptide(L)'
;METDARYQCYNCKDELVFEVKVGERPQIGRRDQCPTCTAYLHCCYNCKFWNPDVHNQCTENQGEFIRDRSEGNFCLYFTFRTIEETGDDEVAAAKARLDSIFGKAKTQATPKSADEAKARLEALFGKK
;
A
#
# COMPACT_ATOMS: atom_id res chain seq x y z
N MET A 1 -5.44 -1.92 -25.54
CA MET A 1 -5.91 -0.68 -24.90
C MET A 1 -4.78 -0.26 -23.98
N GLU A 2 -4.08 0.82 -24.29
CA GLU A 2 -3.06 1.37 -23.40
C GLU A 2 -3.77 1.89 -22.15
N THR A 3 -3.53 1.24 -21.02
CA THR A 3 -4.01 1.69 -19.71
C THR A 3 -3.10 2.80 -19.25
N ASP A 4 -3.66 4.00 -19.13
CA ASP A 4 -2.92 5.18 -18.68
C ASP A 4 -2.45 4.97 -17.23
N ALA A 5 -1.18 5.28 -16.96
CA ALA A 5 -0.59 5.03 -15.64
C ALA A 5 -1.30 5.83 -14.54
N ARG A 6 -1.73 5.15 -13.48
CA ARG A 6 -2.44 5.74 -12.34
C ARG A 6 -1.47 5.99 -11.18
N TYR A 7 -1.73 7.04 -10.41
CA TYR A 7 -0.86 7.50 -9.33
C TYR A 7 -1.69 7.77 -8.08
N GLN A 8 -1.10 7.56 -6.89
CA GLN A 8 -1.76 7.85 -5.62
C GLN A 8 -0.79 8.49 -4.63
N CYS A 9 -1.32 9.27 -3.69
CA CYS A 9 -0.53 9.78 -2.58
C CYS A 9 -0.17 8.66 -1.59
N TYR A 10 1.09 8.58 -1.15
CA TYR A 10 1.49 7.61 -0.13
C TYR A 10 0.74 7.80 1.21
N ASN A 11 0.33 9.02 1.55
CA ASN A 11 -0.22 9.35 2.86
C ASN A 11 -1.73 9.13 2.92
N CYS A 12 -2.51 9.90 2.14
CA CYS A 12 -3.98 9.81 2.15
C CYS A 12 -4.56 8.74 1.22
N LYS A 13 -3.75 8.18 0.32
CA LYS A 13 -4.18 7.20 -0.71
C LYS A 13 -5.13 7.75 -1.78
N ASP A 14 -5.38 9.05 -1.82
CA ASP A 14 -6.13 9.64 -2.91
C ASP A 14 -5.39 9.50 -4.24
N GLU A 15 -6.18 9.26 -5.29
CA GLU A 15 -5.70 9.20 -6.66
C GLU A 15 -5.28 10.59 -7.14
N LEU A 16 -4.14 10.65 -7.81
CA LEU A 16 -3.52 11.86 -8.32
C LEU A 16 -3.59 11.85 -9.84
N VAL A 17 -4.21 12.89 -10.41
CA VAL A 17 -4.29 13.10 -11.86
C VAL A 17 -3.34 14.22 -12.23
N PHE A 18 -2.42 13.93 -13.16
CA PHE A 18 -1.43 14.90 -13.64
C PHE A 18 -1.72 15.25 -15.10
N GLU A 19 -1.97 16.53 -15.38
CA GLU A 19 -2.24 17.04 -16.73
C GLU A 19 -0.96 17.13 -17.57
N VAL A 20 0.17 17.44 -16.93
CA VAL A 20 1.47 17.59 -17.58
C VAL A 20 2.31 16.33 -17.35
N LYS A 21 2.71 15.67 -18.45
CA LYS A 21 3.59 14.50 -18.46
C LYS A 21 4.87 14.81 -19.23
N VAL A 22 6.00 14.21 -18.82
CA VAL A 22 7.25 14.18 -19.59
C VAL A 22 7.49 12.73 -20.00
N GLY A 23 7.23 12.44 -21.28
CA GLY A 23 7.08 11.07 -21.75
C GLY A 23 5.88 10.39 -21.08
N GLU A 24 6.08 9.18 -20.57
CA GLU A 24 5.04 8.38 -19.89
C GLU A 24 4.88 8.70 -18.39
N ARG A 25 5.67 9.65 -17.86
CA ARG A 25 5.73 9.96 -16.42
C ARG A 25 5.12 11.32 -16.11
N PRO A 26 4.49 11.49 -14.93
CA PRO A 26 3.98 12.77 -14.50
C PRO A 26 5.13 13.74 -14.26
N GLN A 27 4.94 14.99 -14.66
CA GLN A 27 5.86 16.07 -14.32
C GLN A 27 5.59 16.49 -12.88
N ILE A 28 6.52 16.18 -11.97
CA ILE A 28 6.41 16.50 -10.54
C ILE A 28 7.61 17.33 -10.10
N GLY A 29 7.32 18.52 -9.59
CA GLY A 29 8.27 19.38 -8.91
C GLY A 29 8.63 18.86 -7.53
N ARG A 30 9.85 19.20 -7.08
CA ARG A 30 10.36 18.83 -5.75
C ARG A 30 9.52 19.34 -4.58
N ARG A 31 8.75 20.42 -4.81
CA ARG A 31 7.88 21.07 -3.82
C ARG A 31 6.40 20.77 -4.02
N ASP A 32 6.06 19.95 -5.00
CA ASP A 32 4.66 19.62 -5.24
C ASP A 32 4.11 18.83 -4.07
N GLN A 33 2.89 19.17 -3.68
CA GLN A 33 2.20 18.60 -2.53
C GLN A 33 0.89 17.97 -2.96
N CYS A 34 0.46 16.96 -2.22
CA CYS A 34 -0.86 16.36 -2.40
C CYS A 34 -1.95 17.42 -2.19
N PRO A 35 -2.92 17.56 -3.10
CA PRO A 35 -3.99 18.55 -2.97
C PRO A 35 -4.93 18.28 -1.78
N THR A 36 -5.03 17.03 -1.31
CA THR A 36 -5.90 16.68 -0.18
C THR A 36 -5.20 16.81 1.17
N CYS A 37 -4.00 16.23 1.31
CA CYS A 37 -3.35 16.08 2.62
C CYS A 37 -2.02 16.82 2.75
N THR A 38 -1.65 17.65 1.76
CA THR A 38 -0.45 18.50 1.71
C THR A 38 0.91 17.80 1.87
N ALA A 39 0.93 16.47 1.88
CA ALA A 39 2.16 15.68 1.93
C ALA A 39 2.98 15.90 0.65
N TYR A 40 4.30 15.95 0.77
CA TYR A 40 5.19 16.09 -0.39
C TYR A 40 5.03 14.92 -1.36
N LEU A 41 4.91 15.24 -2.64
CA LEU A 41 4.78 14.26 -3.71
C LEU A 41 6.15 13.71 -4.13
N HIS A 42 7.17 14.57 -4.19
CA HIS A 42 8.57 14.18 -4.45
C HIS A 42 9.28 13.75 -3.14
N CYS A 43 8.83 12.65 -2.57
CA CYS A 43 9.37 12.06 -1.34
C CYS A 43 9.70 10.57 -1.55
N CYS A 44 10.45 9.97 -0.62
CA CYS A 44 10.81 8.56 -0.75
C CYS A 44 9.58 7.65 -0.82
N TYR A 45 8.55 7.90 0.00
CA TYR A 45 7.36 7.03 0.05
C TYR A 45 6.53 6.97 -1.25
N ASN A 46 6.65 7.98 -2.11
CA ASN A 46 6.05 8.00 -3.45
C ASN A 46 7.01 7.53 -4.55
N CYS A 47 8.26 7.22 -4.23
CA CYS A 47 9.24 6.75 -5.20
C CYS A 47 9.04 5.25 -5.49
N LYS A 48 9.16 4.85 -6.76
CA LYS A 48 9.11 3.44 -7.17
C LYS A 48 10.24 2.58 -6.58
N PHE A 49 11.34 3.22 -6.19
CA PHE A 49 12.53 2.54 -5.63
C PHE A 49 12.47 2.41 -4.10
N TRP A 50 11.42 2.92 -3.45
CA TRP A 50 11.26 2.80 -2.02
C TRP A 50 10.97 1.35 -1.63
N ASN A 51 11.78 0.82 -0.72
CA ASN A 51 11.58 -0.51 -0.16
C ASN A 51 12.08 -0.52 1.29
N PRO A 52 11.22 -0.73 2.30
CA PRO A 52 11.62 -0.68 3.71
C PRO A 52 12.58 -1.81 4.12
N ASP A 53 12.67 -2.88 3.34
CA ASP A 53 13.37 -4.12 3.69
C ASP A 53 14.81 -4.19 3.17
N VAL A 54 15.26 -3.19 2.39
CA VAL A 54 16.62 -3.14 1.83
C VAL A 54 17.50 -2.11 2.55
N HIS A 55 18.81 -2.24 2.35
CA HIS A 55 19.76 -1.24 2.85
C HIS A 55 19.40 0.16 2.35
N ASN A 56 19.51 1.16 3.23
CA ASN A 56 19.08 2.55 2.99
C ASN A 56 17.59 2.73 2.63
N GLN A 57 16.82 1.66 2.62
CA GLN A 57 15.41 1.62 2.25
C GLN A 57 15.14 2.10 0.81
N CYS A 58 16.12 1.91 -0.08
CA CYS A 58 16.07 2.27 -1.48
C CYS A 58 16.71 1.16 -2.31
N THR A 59 16.02 0.69 -3.35
CA THR A 59 16.54 -0.34 -4.26
C THR A 59 17.49 0.21 -5.32
N GLU A 60 17.52 1.54 -5.51
CA GLU A 60 18.52 2.20 -6.36
C GLU A 60 19.80 2.44 -5.57
N ASN A 61 20.84 1.67 -5.89
CA ASN A 61 22.12 1.65 -5.16
C ASN A 61 22.89 2.97 -5.28
N GLN A 62 22.68 3.73 -6.35
CA GLN A 62 23.31 5.05 -6.55
C GLN A 62 22.44 6.21 -6.00
N GLY A 63 21.32 5.89 -5.35
CA GLY A 63 20.41 6.86 -4.76
C GLY A 63 21.02 7.62 -3.58
N GLU A 64 20.61 8.87 -3.40
CA GLU A 64 20.99 9.67 -2.24
C GLU A 64 20.37 9.09 -0.94
N PHE A 65 21.12 9.13 0.17
CA PHE A 65 20.57 8.77 1.46
C PHE A 65 19.66 9.88 1.99
N ILE A 66 18.37 9.57 2.14
CA ILE A 66 17.37 10.50 2.65
C ILE A 66 17.00 10.11 4.09
N ARG A 67 17.22 11.04 5.03
CA ARG A 67 16.92 10.82 6.46
C ARG A 67 15.41 10.83 6.74
N ASP A 68 14.73 11.90 6.36
CA ASP A 68 13.27 12.00 6.46
C ASP A 68 12.64 11.63 5.11
N ARG A 69 11.95 10.49 5.09
CA ARG A 69 11.41 9.87 3.88
C ARG A 69 10.05 10.42 3.45
N SER A 70 9.37 11.12 4.35
CA SER A 70 8.10 11.82 4.10
C SER A 70 8.30 13.22 3.52
N GLU A 71 9.43 13.85 3.84
CA GLU A 71 9.73 15.20 3.37
C GLU A 71 10.14 15.23 1.88
N GLY A 72 9.92 16.40 1.28
CA GLY A 72 10.38 16.67 -0.08
C GLY A 72 11.90 16.59 -0.17
N ASN A 73 12.43 15.89 -1.17
CA ASN A 73 13.87 15.68 -1.33
C ASN A 73 14.40 16.08 -2.71
N PHE A 74 15.73 16.01 -2.88
CA PHE A 74 16.44 16.43 -4.08
C PHE A 74 16.91 15.27 -4.96
N CYS A 75 16.61 14.03 -4.56
CA CYS A 75 17.12 12.81 -5.19
C CYS A 75 16.83 12.79 -6.69
N LEU A 76 17.88 12.73 -7.49
CA LEU A 76 17.79 12.75 -8.95
C LEU A 76 17.23 11.45 -9.56
N TYR A 77 17.25 10.37 -8.79
CA TYR A 77 16.70 9.07 -9.19
C TYR A 77 15.21 8.94 -8.90
N PHE A 78 14.56 9.97 -8.37
CA PHE A 78 13.13 9.91 -8.08
C PHE A 78 12.32 9.53 -9.33
N THR A 79 11.43 8.56 -9.18
CA THR A 79 10.41 8.25 -10.16
C THR A 79 9.15 7.91 -9.40
N PHE A 80 8.06 8.61 -9.71
CA PHE A 80 6.79 8.41 -9.01
C PHE A 80 6.27 6.98 -9.26
N ARG A 81 5.86 6.30 -8.19
CA ARG A 81 5.33 4.93 -8.28
C ARG A 81 3.94 4.91 -8.90
N THR A 82 3.71 3.99 -9.82
CA THR A 82 2.38 3.73 -10.37
C THR A 82 1.58 2.87 -9.42
N ILE A 83 0.25 2.98 -9.50
CA ILE A 83 -0.65 1.98 -8.94
C ILE A 83 -0.57 0.78 -9.89
N GLU A 84 -0.14 -0.37 -9.35
CA GLU A 84 -0.29 -1.64 -10.06
C GLU A 84 -1.73 -2.09 -9.88
N GLU A 85 -2.46 -2.27 -10.98
CA GLU A 85 -3.78 -2.90 -10.92
C GLU A 85 -3.55 -4.39 -10.65
N THR A 86 -3.66 -4.79 -9.39
CA THR A 86 -3.89 -6.19 -9.07
C THR A 86 -5.28 -6.52 -9.60
N GLY A 87 -5.33 -7.24 -10.71
CA GLY A 87 -6.60 -7.65 -11.31
C GLY A 87 -7.47 -8.35 -10.27
N ASP A 88 -8.79 -8.14 -10.33
CA ASP A 88 -9.76 -8.77 -9.41
C ASP A 88 -9.55 -10.29 -9.32
N ASP A 89 -9.08 -10.90 -10.40
CA ASP A 89 -8.71 -12.32 -10.50
C ASP A 89 -7.55 -12.71 -9.58
N GLU A 90 -6.54 -11.85 -9.42
CA GLU A 90 -5.39 -12.13 -8.55
C GLU A 90 -5.79 -12.02 -7.08
N VAL A 91 -6.62 -11.04 -6.73
CA VAL A 91 -7.19 -10.90 -5.39
C VAL A 91 -8.09 -12.09 -5.05
N ALA A 92 -8.93 -12.53 -5.99
CA ALA A 92 -9.77 -13.70 -5.85
C ALA A 92 -8.94 -14.98 -5.69
N ALA A 93 -7.88 -15.14 -6.49
CA ALA A 93 -6.95 -16.27 -6.41
C ALA A 93 -6.17 -16.28 -5.09
N ALA A 94 -5.70 -15.12 -4.60
CA ALA A 94 -5.03 -14.99 -3.31
C ALA A 94 -5.97 -15.37 -2.15
N LYS A 95 -7.23 -14.90 -2.18
CA LYS A 95 -8.26 -15.31 -1.22
C LYS A 95 -8.53 -16.81 -1.26
N ALA A 96 -8.67 -17.40 -2.45
CA ALA A 96 -8.87 -18.84 -2.60
C ALA A 96 -7.68 -19.67 -2.06
N ARG A 97 -6.44 -19.20 -2.26
CA ARG A 97 -5.24 -19.83 -1.68
C ARG A 97 -5.23 -19.75 -0.16
N LEU A 98 -5.57 -18.60 0.42
CA LEU A 98 -5.71 -18.43 1.87
C LEU A 98 -6.79 -19.38 2.42
N ASP A 99 -7.95 -19.44 1.78
CA ASP A 99 -9.04 -20.36 2.12
C ASP A 99 -8.61 -21.83 2.04
N SER A 100 -7.71 -22.19 1.12
CA SER A 100 -7.17 -23.57 1.02
C SER A 100 -6.19 -23.91 2.13
N ILE A 101 -5.41 -22.93 2.62
CA ILE A 101 -4.39 -23.15 3.66
C ILE A 101 -5.02 -23.16 5.05
N PHE A 102 -5.95 -22.23 5.30
CA PHE A 102 -6.54 -22.01 6.61
C PHE A 102 -7.98 -22.56 6.74
N GLY A 103 -8.56 -23.04 5.64
CA GLY A 103 -9.99 -23.26 5.52
C GLY A 103 -10.73 -21.93 5.34
N LYS A 104 -11.91 -21.96 4.70
CA LYS A 104 -12.83 -20.81 4.77
C LYS A 104 -13.08 -20.52 6.24
N ALA A 105 -12.94 -19.26 6.64
CA ALA A 105 -13.37 -18.81 7.95
C ALA A 105 -14.83 -19.27 8.11
N LYS A 106 -15.05 -20.34 8.89
CA LYS A 106 -16.38 -20.64 9.40
C LYS A 106 -16.67 -19.42 10.25
N THR A 107 -17.43 -18.48 9.71
CA THR A 107 -18.11 -17.46 10.49
C THR A 107 -18.97 -18.23 11.47
N GLN A 108 -18.37 -18.56 12.62
CA GLN A 108 -19.12 -19.11 13.73
C GLN A 108 -20.13 -18.02 14.05
N ALA A 109 -21.41 -18.35 13.87
CA ALA A 109 -22.50 -17.42 14.07
C ALA A 109 -22.28 -16.67 15.39
N THR A 110 -22.36 -15.35 15.37
CA THR A 110 -22.28 -14.52 16.57
C THR A 110 -23.20 -15.12 17.64
N PRO A 111 -22.72 -15.38 18.86
CA PRO A 111 -23.54 -15.98 19.89
C PRO A 111 -24.77 -15.11 20.11
N LYS A 112 -25.95 -15.74 20.17
CA LYS A 112 -27.23 -15.03 20.29
C LYS A 112 -27.50 -14.57 21.72
N SER A 113 -26.68 -15.03 22.68
CA SER A 113 -26.71 -14.60 24.07
C SER A 113 -25.32 -14.61 24.73
N ALA A 114 -25.20 -13.91 25.85
CA ALA A 114 -24.00 -13.93 26.68
C ALA A 114 -23.69 -15.33 27.24
N ASP A 115 -24.73 -16.10 27.58
CA ASP A 115 -24.57 -17.48 28.07
C ASP A 115 -24.01 -18.41 27.00
N GLU A 116 -24.47 -18.26 25.76
CA GLU A 116 -23.94 -19.01 24.62
C GLU A 116 -22.47 -18.64 24.35
N ALA A 117 -22.12 -17.35 24.48
CA ALA A 117 -20.75 -16.90 24.34
C ALA A 117 -19.84 -17.51 25.41
N LYS A 118 -20.28 -17.51 26.68
CA LYS A 118 -19.53 -18.06 27.82
C LYS A 118 -19.31 -19.57 27.70
N ALA A 119 -20.35 -20.32 27.33
CA ALA A 119 -20.25 -21.76 27.12
C ALA A 119 -19.26 -22.12 25.99
N ARG A 120 -19.25 -21.34 24.90
CA ARG A 120 -18.29 -21.53 23.79
C ARG A 120 -16.85 -21.21 24.21
N LEU A 121 -16.65 -20.16 25.01
CA LEU A 121 -15.33 -19.80 25.56
C LEU A 121 -14.81 -20.92 26.49
N GLU A 122 -15.63 -21.42 27.40
CA GLU A 122 -15.26 -22.54 28.28
C GLU A 122 -14.96 -23.82 27.49
N ALA A 123 -15.71 -24.13 26.43
CA ALA A 123 -15.43 -25.30 25.58
C ALA A 123 -14.09 -25.18 24.81
N LEU A 124 -13.69 -23.96 24.45
CA LEU A 124 -12.44 -23.71 23.71
C LEU A 124 -11.21 -23.69 24.63
N PHE A 125 -11.34 -23.15 25.83
CA PHE A 125 -10.22 -22.88 26.73
C PHE A 125 -10.23 -23.70 28.02
N GLY A 126 -11.28 -24.49 28.26
CA GLY A 126 -11.53 -25.23 29.50
C GLY A 126 -10.92 -26.63 29.57
N LYS A 127 -9.66 -26.78 29.17
CA LYS A 127 -8.85 -27.94 29.57
C LYS A 127 -7.61 -27.47 30.33
N LYS A 128 -7.75 -27.40 31.65
CA LYS A 128 -6.81 -27.99 32.61
C LYS A 128 -7.61 -28.82 33.60
#